data_AF-A0A0D0ABY5-F1
#
_entry.id   AF-A0A0D0ABY5-F1
#
_cell.length_a   1.000
_cell.length_b   1.000
_cell.length_c   1.000
_cell.angle_alpha   90.00
_cell.angle_beta   90.00
_cell.angle_gamma   90.00
#
_symmetry.space_group_name_H-M   'P 1'
#
loop_
_entity.id
_entity.type
_entity.pdbx_description
1 polymer ?
#
loop_
_entity_poly.entity_id
_entity_poly.type
_entity_poly.pdbx_seq_one_letter_code
_entity_poly.pdbx_strand_id
1 'polypeptide(L)'
;IEKLGGKLSSKRNFPWKTLPAELIRLGMIIRGYPEDVLLPGDFHTTSNKGIANLTLKETGILVAALKAGSMQVKKVSEATQAKLLTSEMPVLEGAPPAEDSAHRGGRRLFVNGKSDRLGAPRAKPSAAATKMKK
;
A
#
# COMPACT_ATOMS: atom_id res chain seq x y z
N ILE A 1 -1.28 16.83 -16.08
CA ILE A 1 -0.96 16.15 -14.80
C ILE A 1 -1.84 16.80 -13.73
N GLU A 2 -2.90 16.12 -13.30
CA GLU A 2 -3.77 16.63 -12.24
C GLU A 2 -2.95 16.67 -10.94
N LYS A 3 -2.79 17.85 -10.35
CA LYS A 3 -2.08 18.01 -9.07
C LYS A 3 -2.97 17.49 -7.95
N LEU A 4 -2.93 16.18 -7.71
CA LEU A 4 -3.53 15.53 -6.53
C LEU A 4 -2.65 15.84 -5.31
N GLY A 5 -2.69 17.09 -4.85
CA GLY A 5 -2.01 17.54 -3.64
C GLY A 5 -2.93 17.52 -2.43
N GLY A 6 -2.45 16.99 -1.31
CA GLY A 6 -3.09 17.10 0.00
C GLY A 6 -2.10 17.63 1.03
N LYS A 7 -2.53 18.55 1.88
CA LYS A 7 -1.68 19.08 2.96
C LYS A 7 -1.76 18.14 4.16
N LEU A 8 -0.64 17.52 4.52
CA LEU A 8 -0.54 16.68 5.72
C LEU A 8 -0.72 17.54 6.98
N SER A 9 -1.31 16.95 8.03
CA SER A 9 -1.48 17.65 9.32
C SER A 9 -0.14 17.90 10.03
N SER A 10 0.79 16.95 9.95
CA SER A 10 2.13 17.05 10.52
C SER A 10 3.01 17.98 9.69
N LYS A 11 3.63 18.97 10.37
CA LYS A 11 4.57 19.92 9.76
C LYS A 11 6.04 19.50 9.85
N ARG A 12 6.38 18.52 10.70
CA ARG A 12 7.79 18.15 10.99
C ARG A 12 8.18 16.79 10.43
N ASN A 13 7.33 15.77 10.63
CA ASN A 13 7.64 14.39 10.27
C ASN A 13 6.59 13.83 9.32
N PHE A 14 7.01 12.95 8.40
CA PHE A 14 6.06 12.19 7.59
C PHE A 14 5.22 11.30 8.52
N PRO A 15 3.88 11.34 8.42
CA PRO A 15 2.99 10.71 9.39
C PRO A 15 2.88 9.20 9.13
N TRP A 16 3.99 8.44 9.22
CA TRP A 16 4.01 7.02 8.83
C TRP A 16 2.95 6.17 9.55
N LYS A 17 2.84 6.32 10.87
CA LYS A 17 1.90 5.53 11.69
C LYS A 17 0.45 5.95 11.50
N THR A 18 0.23 7.24 11.34
CA THR A 18 -1.11 7.84 11.18
C THR A 18 -1.46 8.05 9.70
N LEU A 19 -0.67 7.47 8.78
CA LEU A 19 -0.86 7.66 7.35
C LEU A 19 -2.25 7.20 6.89
N PRO A 20 -2.81 6.06 7.35
CA PRO A 20 -4.17 5.68 6.97
C PRO A 20 -5.22 6.72 7.37
N ALA A 21 -5.10 7.31 8.56
CA ALA A 21 -6.01 8.35 9.04
C ALA A 21 -5.86 9.65 8.21
N GLU A 22 -4.63 10.04 7.87
CA GLU A 22 -4.38 11.22 7.02
C GLU A 22 -4.91 11.05 5.60
N LEU A 23 -4.75 9.86 5.02
CA LEU A 23 -5.28 9.55 3.69
C LEU A 23 -6.80 9.70 3.67
N ILE A 24 -7.49 9.15 4.66
CA ILE A 24 -8.95 9.34 4.77
C ILE A 24 -9.32 10.79 4.97
N ARG A 25 -8.65 11.52 5.85
CA ARG A 25 -8.92 12.96 6.07
C ARG A 25 -8.81 13.77 4.78
N LEU A 26 -7.92 13.35 3.88
CA LEU A 26 -7.71 13.96 2.56
C LEU A 26 -8.62 13.38 1.47
N GLY A 27 -9.45 12.39 1.78
CA GLY A 27 -10.29 11.69 0.80
C GLY A 27 -9.46 10.92 -0.22
N MET A 28 -8.38 10.28 0.23
CA MET A 28 -7.42 9.56 -0.62
C MET A 28 -7.22 8.11 -0.18
N ILE A 29 -6.83 7.27 -1.13
CA ILE A 29 -6.39 5.89 -0.91
C ILE A 29 -5.09 5.63 -1.66
N ILE A 30 -4.37 4.58 -1.27
CA ILE A 30 -3.21 4.06 -1.99
C ILE A 30 -3.59 2.73 -2.64
N ARG A 31 -3.26 2.57 -3.93
CA ARG A 31 -3.39 1.31 -4.66
C ARG A 31 -2.05 0.84 -5.19
N GLY A 32 -1.85 -0.48 -5.23
CA GLY A 32 -0.63 -1.10 -5.74
C GLY A 32 0.56 -0.92 -4.82
N TYR A 33 0.33 -0.88 -3.50
CA TYR A 33 1.42 -0.79 -2.54
C TYR A 33 2.32 -2.03 -2.64
N PRO A 34 3.65 -1.91 -2.78
CA PRO A 34 4.53 -3.05 -3.05
C PRO A 34 4.46 -4.12 -1.96
N GLU A 35 4.49 -5.40 -2.33
CA GLU A 35 4.33 -6.52 -1.38
C GLU A 35 5.56 -6.68 -0.45
N ASP A 36 6.75 -6.36 -0.93
CA ASP A 36 8.02 -6.52 -0.20
C ASP A 36 8.42 -5.30 0.64
N VAL A 37 7.47 -4.43 0.97
CA VAL A 37 7.70 -3.21 1.77
C VAL A 37 6.78 -3.23 2.99
N LEU A 38 7.28 -2.88 4.17
CA LEU A 38 6.45 -2.74 5.37
C LEU A 38 5.23 -1.84 5.13
N LEU A 39 4.08 -2.18 5.72
CA LEU A 39 2.92 -1.30 5.65
C LEU A 39 3.13 -0.06 6.55
N PRO A 40 2.45 1.05 6.26
CA PRO A 40 2.40 2.20 7.15
C PRO A 40 1.96 1.80 8.56
N GLY A 41 2.80 2.08 9.55
CA GLY A 41 2.56 1.69 10.95
C GLY A 41 3.17 0.35 11.37
N ASP A 42 3.70 -0.45 10.45
CA ASP A 42 4.49 -1.64 10.78
C ASP A 42 5.94 -1.27 11.16
N PHE A 43 6.60 -2.17 11.89
CA PHE A 43 8.01 -2.03 12.28
C PHE A 43 8.76 -3.36 12.22
N HIS A 44 9.96 -3.38 11.61
CA HIS A 44 10.91 -4.49 11.68
C HIS A 44 11.43 -4.77 13.09
N THR A 45 11.43 -3.76 13.96
CA THR A 45 11.95 -3.82 15.33
C THR A 45 10.97 -3.16 16.28
N THR A 46 11.21 -3.27 17.59
CA THR A 46 10.44 -2.51 18.60
C THR A 46 10.65 -0.99 18.51
N SER A 47 11.55 -0.51 17.62
CA SER A 47 11.84 0.91 17.46
C SER A 47 10.78 1.63 16.62
N ASN A 48 10.31 2.76 17.15
CA ASN A 48 9.19 3.53 16.63
C ASN A 48 9.58 4.59 15.58
N LYS A 49 10.68 4.38 14.83
CA LYS A 49 11.29 5.39 13.92
C LYS A 49 10.47 5.75 12.67
N GLY A 50 9.21 5.31 12.57
CA GLY A 50 8.31 5.66 11.46
C GLY A 50 8.82 5.16 10.12
N ILE A 51 8.74 5.99 9.07
CA ILE A 51 9.17 5.61 7.71
C ILE A 51 10.68 5.36 7.62
N ALA A 52 11.49 5.94 8.52
CA ALA A 52 12.93 5.70 8.56
C ALA A 52 13.29 4.26 8.97
N ASN A 53 12.31 3.46 9.37
CA ASN A 53 12.49 2.04 9.65
C ASN A 53 12.50 1.18 8.37
N LEU A 54 12.16 1.74 7.21
CA LEU A 54 12.34 1.05 5.94
C LEU A 54 13.83 0.87 5.65
N THR A 55 14.21 -0.33 5.23
CA THR A 55 15.55 -0.61 4.71
C THR A 55 15.79 0.15 3.40
N LEU A 56 17.06 0.26 2.99
CA LEU A 56 17.41 0.85 1.70
C LEU A 56 16.76 0.11 0.53
N LYS A 57 16.66 -1.22 0.63
CA LYS A 57 15.98 -2.08 -0.36
C LYS A 57 14.50 -1.72 -0.46
N GLU A 58 13.80 -1.68 0.67
CA GLU A 58 12.36 -1.34 0.71
C GLU A 58 12.09 0.08 0.20
N THR A 59 12.92 1.03 0.60
CA THR A 59 12.84 2.42 0.10
C THR A 59 13.03 2.46 -1.42
N GLY A 60 14.00 1.71 -1.95
CA GLY A 60 14.23 1.59 -3.39
C GLY A 60 13.02 1.03 -4.14
N ILE A 61 12.39 -0.02 -3.60
CA ILE A 61 11.17 -0.63 -4.17
C ILE A 61 10.01 0.37 -4.15
N LEU A 62 9.80 1.07 -3.03
CA LEU A 62 8.73 2.05 -2.91
C LEU A 62 8.89 3.21 -3.90
N VAL A 63 10.11 3.74 -4.03
CA VAL A 63 10.42 4.79 -5.01
C VAL A 63 10.25 4.30 -6.44
N ALA A 64 10.69 3.07 -6.75
CA ALA A 64 10.51 2.48 -8.08
C ALA A 64 9.03 2.31 -8.43
N ALA A 65 8.21 1.83 -7.49
CA ALA A 65 6.77 1.66 -7.70
C ALA A 65 6.03 2.98 -7.94
N LEU A 66 6.41 4.03 -7.21
CA LEU A 66 5.89 5.39 -7.44
C LEU A 66 6.29 5.92 -8.82
N LYS A 67 7.56 5.75 -9.23
CA LYS A 67 8.06 6.19 -10.54
C LYS A 67 7.43 5.43 -11.71
N ALA A 68 7.24 4.12 -11.55
CA ALA A 68 6.61 3.27 -12.55
C ALA A 68 5.08 3.46 -12.62
N GLY A 69 4.50 4.16 -11.65
CA GLY A 69 3.05 4.36 -11.55
C GLY A 69 2.27 3.10 -11.18
N SER A 70 2.95 2.03 -10.75
CA SER A 70 2.32 0.81 -10.23
C SER A 70 1.71 1.05 -8.85
N MET A 71 2.31 1.95 -8.05
CA MET A 71 1.73 2.49 -6.84
C MET A 71 1.13 3.88 -7.10
N GLN A 72 -0.15 4.06 -6.76
CA GLN A 72 -0.89 5.29 -7.05
C GLN A 72 -1.66 5.79 -5.84
N VAL A 73 -1.64 7.10 -5.61
CA VAL A 73 -2.54 7.78 -4.67
C VAL A 73 -3.75 8.26 -5.45
N LYS A 74 -4.96 7.88 -5.03
CA LYS A 74 -6.21 8.23 -5.73
C LYS A 74 -7.15 8.96 -4.80
N LYS A 75 -7.81 10.02 -5.28
CA LYS A 75 -8.96 10.61 -4.61
C LYS A 75 -10.15 9.67 -4.69
N VAL A 76 -10.97 9.69 -3.65
CA VAL A 76 -12.22 8.93 -3.57
C VAL A 76 -13.40 9.87 -3.35
N SER A 77 -14.61 9.38 -3.64
CA SER A 77 -15.85 10.12 -3.34
C SER A 77 -16.13 10.10 -1.83
N GLU A 78 -16.98 11.03 -1.37
CA GLU A 78 -17.41 11.10 0.03
C GLU A 78 -18.09 9.79 0.50
N ALA A 79 -18.87 9.15 -0.38
CA ALA A 79 -19.50 7.86 -0.08
C ALA A 79 -18.47 6.75 0.17
N THR A 80 -17.38 6.71 -0.62
CA THR A 80 -16.27 5.78 -0.37
C THR A 80 -15.51 6.17 0.90
N GLN A 81 -15.29 7.46 1.13
CA GLN A 81 -14.62 7.97 2.32
C GLN A 81 -15.35 7.56 3.61
N ALA A 82 -16.68 7.57 3.62
CA ALA A 82 -17.48 7.07 4.74
C ALA A 82 -17.22 5.57 5.04
N LYS A 83 -17.11 4.73 4.00
CA LYS A 83 -16.78 3.30 4.16
C LYS A 83 -15.34 3.06 4.63
N LEU A 84 -14.42 3.94 4.26
CA LEU A 84 -13.04 3.90 4.75
C LEU A 84 -13.00 4.24 6.25
N LEU A 85 -13.79 5.23 6.69
CA LEU A 85 -13.92 5.62 8.11
C LEU A 85 -14.46 4.48 8.98
N THR A 86 -15.43 3.70 8.48
CA THR A 86 -15.98 2.54 9.20
C THR A 86 -15.10 1.29 9.09
N SER A 87 -13.94 1.35 8.44
CA SER A 87 -13.05 0.20 8.16
C SER A 87 -13.72 -0.91 7.32
N GLU A 88 -14.79 -0.62 6.58
CA GLU A 88 -15.39 -1.56 5.62
C GLU A 88 -14.52 -1.72 4.37
N MET A 89 -13.81 -0.64 4.01
CA MET A 89 -12.87 -0.62 2.89
C MET A 89 -11.45 -0.33 3.35
N PRO A 90 -10.43 -0.90 2.68
CA PRO A 90 -9.04 -0.61 2.98
C PRO A 90 -8.63 0.77 2.45
N VAL A 91 -7.79 1.45 3.21
CA VAL A 91 -7.18 2.74 2.82
C VAL A 91 -5.99 2.51 1.89
N LEU A 92 -5.33 1.36 2.05
CA LEU A 92 -4.22 0.95 1.22
C LEU A 92 -4.45 -0.48 0.73
N GLU A 93 -4.38 -0.63 -0.58
CA GLU A 93 -4.48 -1.90 -1.30
C GLU A 93 -3.10 -2.25 -1.86
N GLY A 94 -2.57 -3.40 -1.44
CA GLY A 94 -1.32 -3.97 -1.88
C GLY A 94 -1.39 -4.45 -3.33
N ALA A 95 -0.22 -4.49 -3.97
CA ALA A 95 -0.04 -5.12 -5.25
C ALA A 95 -0.34 -6.64 -5.14
N PRO A 96 -0.73 -7.29 -6.25
CA PRO A 96 -0.79 -8.75 -6.32
C PRO A 96 0.55 -9.37 -5.87
N PRO A 97 0.53 -10.40 -4.99
CA PRO A 97 1.71 -11.17 -4.72
C PRO A 97 2.25 -11.83 -5.99
N ALA A 98 3.56 -12.06 -6.03
CA ALA A 98 4.20 -12.81 -7.10
C ALA A 98 3.64 -14.24 -7.20
N GLU A 99 3.74 -14.85 -8.38
CA GLU A 99 3.18 -16.18 -8.69
C GLU A 99 3.65 -17.27 -7.72
N ASP A 100 4.93 -17.22 -7.34
CA ASP A 100 5.62 -18.12 -6.44
C ASP A 100 5.40 -17.79 -4.95
N SER A 101 4.70 -16.70 -4.65
CA SER A 101 4.41 -16.30 -3.27
C SER A 101 3.52 -17.33 -2.57
N ALA A 102 3.83 -17.65 -1.31
CA ALA A 102 2.96 -18.46 -0.46
C ALA A 102 1.58 -17.82 -0.20
N HIS A 103 1.44 -16.51 -0.44
CA HIS A 103 0.25 -15.75 -0.14
C HIS A 103 -0.72 -15.71 -1.32
N ARG A 104 -2.00 -16.01 -1.06
CA ARG A 104 -3.04 -16.09 -2.10
C ARG A 104 -3.56 -14.72 -2.56
N GLY A 105 -3.33 -13.67 -1.79
CA GLY A 105 -3.81 -12.32 -2.06
C GLY A 105 -2.91 -11.25 -1.45
N GLY A 106 -2.98 -10.06 -2.04
CA GLY A 106 -2.21 -8.89 -1.64
C GLY A 106 -2.68 -8.34 -0.31
N ARG A 107 -1.81 -7.57 0.33
CA ARG A 107 -2.09 -6.98 1.64
C ARG A 107 -3.13 -5.87 1.54
N ARG A 108 -3.94 -5.71 2.59
CA ARG A 108 -4.86 -4.59 2.77
C ARG A 108 -4.59 -3.94 4.12
N LEU A 109 -4.66 -2.62 4.20
CA LEU A 109 -4.53 -1.87 5.45
C LEU A 109 -5.76 -0.97 5.64
N PHE A 110 -6.36 -1.08 6.83
CA PHE A 110 -7.56 -0.35 7.22
C PHE A 110 -7.21 0.82 8.16
N VAL A 111 -8.14 1.76 8.33
CA VAL A 111 -7.93 2.95 9.17
C VAL A 111 -7.67 2.64 10.63
N ASN A 112 -8.26 1.55 11.12
CA ASN A 112 -8.04 1.05 12.48
C ASN A 112 -6.66 0.41 12.69
N GLY A 113 -5.79 0.44 11.68
CA GLY A 113 -4.44 -0.13 11.71
C GLY A 113 -4.39 -1.65 11.53
N LYS A 114 -5.54 -2.33 11.39
CA LYS A 114 -5.56 -3.76 11.07
C LYS A 114 -5.19 -3.97 9.61
N SER A 115 -4.55 -5.10 9.35
CA SER A 115 -4.23 -5.55 7.99
C SER A 115 -4.64 -7.00 7.76
N ASP A 116 -4.97 -7.33 6.51
CA ASP A 116 -5.21 -8.71 6.08
C ASP A 116 -4.61 -8.98 4.69
N ARG A 117 -4.82 -10.19 4.15
CA ARG A 117 -4.32 -10.62 2.81
C ARG A 117 -5.45 -10.97 1.85
N LEU A 118 -6.56 -10.26 1.95
CA LEU A 118 -7.74 -10.45 1.10
C LEU A 118 -7.80 -9.38 -0.02
N GLY A 119 -6.65 -8.84 -0.41
CA GLY A 119 -6.50 -7.89 -1.51
C GLY A 119 -6.44 -8.59 -2.87
N ALA A 120 -5.77 -7.93 -3.83
CA ALA A 120 -5.69 -8.42 -5.20
C ALA A 120 -5.15 -9.88 -5.25
N PRO A 121 -5.76 -10.78 -6.04
CA PRO A 121 -5.35 -12.17 -6.09
C PRO A 121 -3.91 -12.29 -6.57
N ARG A 122 -3.20 -13.31 -6.08
CA ARG A 122 -1.84 -13.66 -6.54
C ARG A 122 -1.78 -13.71 -8.07
N ALA A 123 -0.67 -13.21 -8.63
CA ALA A 123 -0.44 -13.26 -10.06
C ALA A 123 -0.55 -14.71 -10.58
N LYS A 124 -1.21 -14.88 -11.73
CA LYS A 124 -1.35 -16.19 -12.36
C LYS A 124 -0.08 -16.53 -13.16
N PRO A 125 0.23 -17.83 -13.30
CA PRO A 125 1.22 -18.30 -14.26
C PRO A 125 0.95 -17.75 -15.64
N SER A 126 1.95 -17.10 -16.23
CA SER A 126 1.89 -16.72 -17.64
C SER A 126 1.86 -17.99 -18.49
N ALA A 127 0.85 -18.14 -19.34
CA ALA A 127 0.77 -19.26 -20.29
C ALA A 127 1.98 -19.34 -21.25
N ALA A 128 2.78 -18.27 -21.35
CA ALA A 128 4.00 -18.23 -22.15
C ALA A 128 5.17 -19.01 -21.54
N ALA A 129 5.12 -19.37 -20.24
CA ALA A 129 6.19 -20.14 -19.59
C ALA A 129 6.14 -21.65 -19.91
N THR A 130 5.06 -22.16 -20.51
CA THR A 130 4.85 -23.61 -20.76
C THR A 130 5.16 -24.02 -22.21
N LYS A 131 6.29 -23.56 -22.77
CA LYS A 131 6.89 -24.16 -23.97
C LYS A 131 8.40 -24.31 -23.82
N MET A 132 8.84 -25.03 -22.79
CA MET A 132 10.15 -25.68 -22.85
C MET A 132 9.93 -27.14 -23.20
N LYS A 133 10.16 -27.44 -24.49
CA LYS A 133 10.18 -28.81 -25.04
C LYS A 133 11.20 -29.66 -24.27
N LYS A 134 10.82 -30.88 -23.95
CA LYS A 134 11.75 -32.00 -23.85
C LYS A 134 11.23 -33.12 -24.74
#